data_AF-A0A3P6RPZ1-F1
#
_entry.id   AF-A0A3P6RPZ1-F1
#
_cell.length_a   1.000
_cell.length_b   1.000
_cell.length_c   1.000
_cell.angle_alpha   90.00
_cell.angle_beta   90.00
_cell.angle_gamma   90.00
#
_symmetry.space_group_name_H-M   'P 1'
#
loop_
_entity.id
_entity.type
_entity.pdbx_description
1 polymer ?
#
loop_
_entity_poly.entity_id
_entity_poly.type
_entity_poly.pdbx_seq_one_letter_code
_entity_poly.pdbx_strand_id
1 'polypeptide(L)' 'MNALRVWGGGVYETEEFYEIADEKGLLIWQDLMFACALYPTDPKFLDSVRTELEQQVCIQLR' A
#
# COMPACT_ATOMS: atom_id res chain seq x y z
N MET A 1 -19.55 2.26 -8.88
CA MET A 1 -18.48 2.60 -7.94
C MET A 1 -17.26 2.97 -8.77
N ASN A 2 -16.61 4.11 -8.52
CA ASN A 2 -15.49 4.61 -9.33
C ASN A 2 -14.15 4.62 -8.56
N ALA A 3 -14.17 4.21 -7.29
CA ALA A 3 -12.99 4.10 -6.45
C ALA A 3 -13.08 2.91 -5.50
N LEU A 4 -11.93 2.30 -5.22
CA LEU A 4 -11.74 1.26 -4.21
C LEU A 4 -10.65 1.70 -3.25
N ARG A 5 -10.83 1.40 -1.96
CA ARG A 5 -9.82 1.66 -0.93
C ARG A 5 -9.20 0.34 -0.51
N VAL A 6 -7.89 0.20 -0.72
CA VAL A 6 -7.10 -0.90 -0.19
C VAL A 6 -6.75 -0.53 1.24
N TRP A 7 -7.39 -1.21 2.19
CA TRP A 7 -7.33 -0.88 3.61
C TRP A 7 -6.00 -1.30 4.24
N GLY A 8 -5.41 -0.41 5.05
CA GLY A 8 -4.11 -0.60 5.69
C GLY A 8 -4.00 -1.69 6.76
N GLY A 9 -5.04 -2.48 7.00
CA GLY A 9 -4.92 -3.69 7.84
C GLY A 9 -4.99 -4.99 7.03
N GLY A 10 -5.07 -4.88 5.72
CA GLY A 10 -4.92 -6.00 4.79
C GLY A 10 -3.45 -6.18 4.38
N VAL A 11 -3.24 -6.40 3.09
CA VAL A 11 -1.92 -6.49 2.48
C VAL A 11 -1.85 -5.55 1.26
N TYR A 12 -0.64 -5.25 0.80
CA TYR A 12 -0.49 -4.70 -0.55
C TYR A 12 -0.91 -5.79 -1.53
N GLU A 13 -1.88 -5.46 -2.39
CA GLU A 13 -2.43 -6.41 -3.37
C GLU A 13 -1.40 -6.77 -4.45
N THR A 14 -1.72 -7.79 -5.26
CA THR A 14 -0.86 -8.22 -6.37
C THR A 14 -0.83 -7.20 -7.50
N GLU A 15 0.19 -7.26 -8.35
CA GLU A 15 0.30 -6.40 -9.56
C GLU A 15 -0.95 -6.53 -10.45
N GLU A 16 -1.42 -7.77 -10.66
CA GLU A 16 -2.65 -8.06 -11.42
C GLU A 16 -3.89 -7.33 -10.89
N PHE A 17 -4.01 -7.12 -9.57
CA PHE A 17 -5.13 -6.36 -9.00
C PHE A 17 -5.13 -4.91 -9.48
N TYR A 18 -3.97 -4.26 -9.50
CA TYR A 18 -3.85 -2.86 -9.93
C TYR A 18 -3.98 -2.74 -11.45
N GLU A 19 -3.43 -3.68 -12.22
CA GLU A 19 -3.60 -3.72 -13.68
C GLU A 19 -5.09 -3.81 -14.06
N ILE A 20 -5.85 -4.69 -13.38
CA ILE A 20 -7.30 -4.81 -13.60
C ILE A 20 -8.02 -3.52 -13.20
N ALA A 21 -7.59 -2.85 -12.13
CA ALA A 21 -8.18 -1.58 -11.71
C ALA A 21 -7.97 -0.49 -12.79
N ASP A 22 -6.77 -0.43 -13.37
CA ASP A 22 -6.43 0.49 -14.46
C ASP A 22 -7.25 0.21 -15.72
N GLU A 23 -7.34 -1.04 -16.15
CA GLU A 23 -8.16 -1.45 -17.31
C GLU A 23 -9.64 -1.10 -17.13
N LYS A 24 -10.14 -1.16 -15.89
CA LYS A 24 -11.53 -0.85 -15.54
C LYS A 24 -11.77 0.63 -15.25
N GLY A 25 -10.72 1.46 -15.22
CA GLY A 25 -10.82 2.87 -14.86
C GLY A 25 -11.27 3.10 -13.42
N LEU A 26 -10.86 2.23 -12.49
CA LEU A 26 -11.15 2.35 -11.07
C LEU A 26 -10.00 3.07 -10.37
N LEU A 27 -10.34 4.13 -9.62
CA LEU A 27 -9.36 4.80 -8.79
C LEU A 27 -9.03 3.95 -7.55
N ILE A 28 -7.75 3.78 -7.25
CA ILE A 28 -7.31 3.09 -6.03
C ILE A 28 -6.85 4.12 -5.00
N TRP A 29 -7.51 4.13 -3.84
CA TRP A 29 -6.98 4.75 -2.63
C TRP A 29 -6.19 3.69 -1.87
N GLN A 30 -4.86 3.78 -1.98
CA GLN A 30 -3.94 2.89 -1.28
C GLN A 30 -3.57 3.44 0.10
N ASP A 31 -3.91 2.72 1.16
CA ASP A 31 -3.33 2.97 2.49
C ASP A 31 -1.95 2.31 2.61
N LEU A 32 -1.14 2.80 3.55
CA LEU A 32 0.00 2.04 4.07
C LEU A 32 -0.51 0.96 5.03
N MET A 33 0.22 -0.15 5.20
CA MET A 33 -0.22 -1.31 6.00
C MET A 33 -0.12 -1.10 7.52
N PHE A 34 -0.67 0.02 7.99
CA PHE A 34 -0.83 0.38 9.39
C PHE A 34 -2.32 0.64 9.68
N ALA A 35 -2.91 -0.11 10.60
CA ALA A 35 -4.32 0.04 10.96
C ALA A 35 -4.61 -0.23 12.44
N CYS A 36 -5.41 0.66 13.04
CA CYS A 36 -6.04 0.49 14.36
C CYS A 36 -5.12 0.01 15.50
N ALA A 37 -3.84 0.39 15.46
CA ALA A 37 -2.85 0.00 16.46
C ALA A 37 -1.82 1.12 16.70
N LEU A 38 -1.15 1.06 17.85
CA LEU A 38 0.05 1.83 18.12
C LEU A 38 1.26 1.03 17.66
N TYR A 39 2.07 1.61 16.80
CA TYR A 39 3.28 0.99 16.28
C TYR A 39 4.51 1.55 17.02
N PRO A 40 5.56 0.74 17.21
CA PRO A 40 6.80 1.22 17.78
C PRO A 40 7.45 2.29 16.87
N THR A 41 8.31 3.11 17.46
CA THR A 41 9.02 4.21 16.76
C THR A 41 10.53 4.14 16.98
N ASP A 42 11.03 2.99 17.41
CA ASP A 42 12.46 2.77 17.54
C ASP A 42 13.14 2.78 16.14
N PRO A 43 14.43 3.16 16.06
CA PRO A 43 15.12 3.29 14.79
C PRO A 43 15.08 2.04 13.91
N LYS A 44 15.15 0.84 14.51
CA LYS A 44 15.15 -0.41 13.76
C LYS A 44 13.81 -0.68 13.11
N PHE A 45 12.71 -0.41 13.82
CA PHE A 45 11.37 -0.49 13.22
C PHE A 45 11.21 0.54 12.10
N LEU A 46 11.61 1.79 12.32
CA LEU A 46 11.50 2.85 11.30
C LEU A 46 12.33 2.56 10.05
N ASP A 47 13.51 1.94 10.18
CA ASP A 47 14.32 1.53 9.04
C ASP A 47 13.62 0.41 8.24
N SER A 48 12.99 -0.55 8.93
CA SER A 48 12.17 -1.59 8.28
C SER A 48 10.99 -0.98 7.51
N VAL A 49 10.28 -0.02 8.12
CA VAL A 49 9.17 0.69 7.47
C VAL A 49 9.67 1.47 6.25
N ARG A 50 10.81 2.15 6.34
CA ARG A 50 11.37 2.86 5.19
C ARG A 50 11.65 1.90 4.03
N THR A 51 12.29 0.76 4.30
CA THR A 51 12.58 -0.24 3.25
C THR A 51 11.30 -0.79 2.63
N GLU A 52 10.26 -1.07 3.42
CA GLU A 52 8.95 -1.49 2.92
C GLU A 52 8.35 -0.45 1.97
N LEU A 53 8.30 0.82 2.40
CA LEU A 53 7.70 1.89 1.60
C LEU A 53 8.47 2.17 0.31
N GLU A 54 9.81 2.11 0.35
CA GLU A 54 10.64 2.23 -0.84
C GLU A 54 10.36 1.10 -1.85
N GLN A 55 10.14 -0.12 -1.37
CA GLN A 55 9.80 -1.26 -2.24
C GLN A 55 8.41 -1.10 -2.86
N GLN A 56 7.39 -0.75 -2.09
CA GLN A 56 6.02 -0.65 -2.59
C GLN A 56 5.83 0.55 -3.52
N VAL A 57 6.20 1.76 -3.06
CA VAL A 57 5.96 3.00 -3.81
C VAL A 57 6.83 3.11 -5.05
N CYS A 58 8.10 2.71 -4.99
CA CYS A 58 9.02 2.87 -6.12
C CYS A 58 8.76 1.84 -7.23
N ILE A 59 8.16 0.69 -6.92
CA ILE A 59 7.74 -0.30 -7.92
C ILE A 59 6.42 0.12 -8.60
N GLN A 60 5.48 0.70 -7.84
CA GLN A 60 4.16 1.11 -8.36
C GLN A 60 4.13 2.42 -9.17
N LEU A 61 5.25 3.16 -9.26
CA LEU A 61 5.35 4.40 -10.06
C LEU A 61 5.97 4.17 -11.46
N ARG A 62 6.03 2.94 -11.95
CA ARG A 62 6.55 2.62 -13.29
C ARG A 62 5.49 2.72 -14.38
#